data_AF-A0A9D6QHQ3-F1
#
_entry.id   AF-A0A9D6QHQ3-F1
#
_cell.length_a   1.000
_cell.length_b   1.000
_cell.length_c   1.000
_cell.angle_alpha   90.00
_cell.angle_beta   90.00
_cell.angle_gamma   90.00
#
_symmetry.space_group_name_H-M   'P 1'
#
loop_
_entity.id
_entity.type
_entity.pdbx_description
1 polymer ?
#
loop_
_entity_poly.entity_id
_entity_poly.type
_entity_poly.pdbx_seq_one_letter_code
_entity_poly.pdbx_strand_id
1 'polypeptide(L)'
;MKKLKSITREGIALALEKAERYRLLNEPSEAESICRDIMELEPTNQKAIVLLIWPQGNDDSILRYNTCVRIIQKHTLRERQREMVEPPLE
;
A
#
# COMPACT_ATOMS: atom_id res chain seq x y z
N MET A 1 5.35 -13.11 -29.84
CA MET A 1 5.73 -12.20 -28.74
C MET A 1 5.05 -10.86 -28.96
N LYS A 2 4.08 -10.48 -28.12
CA LYS A 2 3.38 -9.18 -28.21
C LYS A 2 4.38 -8.09 -27.86
N LYS A 3 4.78 -7.25 -28.83
CA LYS A 3 5.48 -5.99 -28.54
C LYS A 3 4.51 -5.10 -27.78
N LEU A 4 4.69 -5.00 -26.48
CA LEU A 4 3.94 -4.04 -25.66
C LEU A 4 4.33 -2.64 -26.14
N LYS A 5 3.34 -1.77 -26.36
CA LYS A 5 3.60 -0.35 -26.59
C LYS A 5 4.21 0.19 -25.30
N SER A 6 5.51 0.42 -25.32
CA SER A 6 6.23 1.07 -24.23
C SER A 6 5.57 2.42 -23.94
N ILE A 7 5.33 2.71 -22.67
CA ILE A 7 4.86 4.02 -22.24
C ILE A 7 5.85 5.07 -22.78
N THR A 8 5.36 6.10 -23.46
CA THR A 8 6.22 7.23 -23.86
C THR A 8 6.50 8.09 -22.63
N ARG A 9 7.65 8.77 -22.57
CA ARG A 9 8.01 9.62 -21.42
C ARG A 9 6.95 10.70 -21.13
N GLU A 10 6.31 11.22 -22.18
CA GLU A 10 5.18 12.16 -22.10
C GLU A 10 3.91 11.54 -21.48
N GLY A 11 3.73 10.23 -21.61
CA GLY A 11 2.59 9.48 -21.09
C GLY A 11 2.71 9.07 -19.62
N ILE A 12 3.84 9.30 -18.96
CA ILE A 12 4.09 8.90 -17.56
C ILE A 12 3.04 9.51 -16.62
N ALA A 13 2.73 10.81 -16.78
CA ALA A 13 1.74 11.48 -15.93
C ALA A 13 0.36 10.81 -16.02
N LEU A 14 -0.08 10.48 -17.23
CA LEU A 14 -1.37 9.83 -17.48
C LEU A 14 -1.39 8.38 -16.98
N ALA A 15 -0.26 7.70 -17.08
CA ALA A 15 -0.08 6.35 -16.56
C ALA A 15 -0.15 6.33 -15.02
N LEU A 16 0.47 7.30 -14.34
CA LEU A 16 0.37 7.45 -12.88
C LEU A 16 -1.07 7.67 -12.43
N GLU A 17 -1.81 8.56 -13.09
CA GLU A 17 -3.23 8.80 -12.79
C GLU A 17 -4.07 7.53 -12.98
N LYS A 18 -3.76 6.74 -14.01
CA LYS A 18 -4.41 5.46 -14.24
C LYS A 18 -4.08 4.44 -13.14
N ALA A 19 -2.82 4.37 -12.70
CA ALA A 19 -2.40 3.50 -11.61
C ALA A 19 -3.06 3.88 -10.28
N GLU A 20 -3.15 5.18 -9.96
CA GLU A 20 -3.92 5.69 -8.82
C GLU A 20 -5.38 5.22 -8.87
N ARG A 21 -6.02 5.30 -10.05
CA ARG A 21 -7.40 4.84 -10.21
C ARG A 21 -7.55 3.32 -10.03
N TYR A 22 -6.62 2.52 -10.54
CA TYR A 22 -6.63 1.07 -10.31
C TYR A 22 -6.45 0.71 -8.83
N ARG A 23 -5.62 1.46 -8.10
CA ARG A 23 -5.52 1.32 -6.64
C ARG A 23 -6.86 1.62 -5.96
N LEU A 24 -7.55 2.69 -6.35
CA LEU A 24 -8.87 3.06 -5.79
C LEU A 24 -9.97 2.04 -6.13
N LEU A 25 -9.85 1.34 -7.25
CA LEU A 25 -10.77 0.26 -7.66
C LEU A 25 -10.42 -1.10 -7.05
N ASN A 26 -9.38 -1.17 -6.21
CA ASN A 26 -8.85 -2.42 -5.64
C ASN A 26 -8.43 -3.43 -6.73
N GLU A 27 -7.83 -2.94 -7.81
CA GLU A 27 -7.20 -3.72 -8.89
C GLU A 27 -5.66 -3.58 -8.80
N PRO A 28 -5.03 -4.18 -7.77
CA PRO A 28 -3.61 -3.98 -7.43
C PRO A 28 -2.64 -4.37 -8.56
N SER A 29 -2.95 -5.44 -9.30
CA SER A 29 -2.10 -6.02 -10.33
C SER A 29 -1.87 -5.08 -11.51
N GLU A 30 -2.91 -4.36 -11.94
CA GLU A 30 -2.83 -3.41 -13.06
C GLU A 30 -2.01 -2.17 -12.68
N ALA A 31 -2.21 -1.66 -11.46
CA ALA A 31 -1.42 -0.58 -10.92
C ALA A 31 0.07 -0.97 -10.81
N GLU A 32 0.36 -2.20 -10.39
CA GLU A 32 1.73 -2.70 -10.28
C GLU A 32 2.44 -2.76 -11.64
N SER A 33 1.76 -3.31 -12.66
CA SER A 33 2.31 -3.38 -14.01
C SER A 33 2.68 -1.99 -14.53
N ILE A 34 1.80 -1.00 -14.34
CA ILE A 34 2.05 0.38 -14.77
C ILE A 34 3.23 1.00 -14.01
N CYS A 35 3.31 0.79 -12.69
CA CYS A 35 4.41 1.34 -11.89
C CYS A 35 5.76 0.73 -12.30
N ARG A 36 5.80 -0.56 -12.61
CA ARG A 36 7.01 -1.24 -13.12
C ARG A 36 7.45 -0.66 -14.47
N ASP A 37 6.52 -0.47 -15.40
CA ASP A 37 6.81 0.13 -16.71
C ASP A 37 7.36 1.57 -16.57
N ILE A 38 6.83 2.36 -15.63
CA ILE A 38 7.32 3.71 -15.37
C ILE A 38 8.71 3.68 -14.74
N MET A 39 8.97 2.78 -13.79
CA MET A 39 10.28 2.67 -13.14
C MET A 39 11.39 2.18 -14.08
N GLU A 40 11.05 1.41 -15.13
CA GLU A 40 12.00 1.04 -16.18
C GLU A 40 12.45 2.26 -17.01
N LEU A 41 11.59 3.27 -17.16
CA LEU A 41 11.88 4.51 -17.89
C LEU A 41 12.46 5.63 -17.02
N GLU A 42 11.97 5.72 -15.78
CA GLU A 42 12.33 6.75 -14.80
C GLU A 42 12.40 6.11 -13.39
N PRO A 43 13.55 5.50 -13.03
CA PRO A 43 13.71 4.81 -11.75
C PRO A 43 13.54 5.72 -10.53
N THR A 44 13.75 7.03 -10.70
CA THR A 44 13.65 8.05 -9.64
C THR A 44 12.25 8.65 -9.52
N ASN A 45 11.26 8.14 -10.26
CA ASN A 45 9.90 8.68 -10.21
C ASN A 45 9.25 8.35 -8.85
N GLN A 46 9.27 9.33 -7.95
CA GLN A 46 8.80 9.18 -6.57
C GLN A 46 7.35 8.70 -6.50
N LYS A 47 6.47 9.17 -7.40
CA LYS A 47 5.06 8.76 -7.42
C LYS A 47 4.92 7.28 -7.77
N ALA A 48 5.66 6.78 -8.77
CA ALA A 48 5.65 5.36 -9.12
C ALA A 48 6.13 4.49 -7.95
N ILE A 49 7.17 4.92 -7.22
CA ILE A 49 7.67 4.23 -6.03
C ILE A 49 6.59 4.16 -4.95
N VAL A 50 5.94 5.28 -4.63
CA VAL A 50 4.88 5.36 -3.61
C VAL A 50 3.69 4.46 -4.00
N LEU A 51 3.27 4.51 -5.26
CA LEU A 51 2.18 3.68 -5.76
C LEU A 51 2.55 2.20 -5.82
N LEU A 52 3.83 1.83 -5.89
CA LEU A 52 4.28 0.44 -5.84
C LEU A 52 4.28 -0.12 -4.41
N ILE A 53 4.76 0.66 -3.43
CA ILE A 53 4.85 0.25 -2.02
C ILE A 53 3.50 0.31 -1.29
N TRP A 54 2.48 0.93 -1.87
CA TRP A 54 1.14 0.94 -1.30
C TRP A 54 0.70 -0.51 -1.07
N PRO A 55 0.30 -0.90 0.16
CA PRO A 55 -0.04 -2.27 0.48
C PRO A 55 -1.10 -2.80 -0.50
N GLN A 56 -0.69 -3.76 -1.33
CA GLN A 56 -1.55 -4.42 -2.32
C GLN A 56 -2.69 -5.15 -1.58
N GLY A 57 -3.95 -4.88 -1.94
CA GLY A 57 -5.12 -5.67 -1.50
C GLY A 57 -5.34 -5.77 0.01
N ASN A 58 -4.77 -4.85 0.81
CA ASN A 58 -4.91 -4.87 2.26
C ASN A 58 -5.69 -3.66 2.79
N ASP A 59 -6.81 -3.35 2.12
CA ASP A 59 -7.86 -2.49 2.70
C ASP A 59 -8.31 -3.02 4.06
N ASP A 60 -8.17 -4.32 4.26
CA ASP A 60 -8.36 -5.00 5.53
C ASP A 60 -7.50 -4.39 6.65
N SER A 61 -6.29 -3.89 6.37
CA SER A 61 -5.46 -3.20 7.37
C SER A 61 -6.02 -1.84 7.75
N ILE A 62 -6.55 -1.08 6.80
CA ILE A 62 -7.23 0.19 7.07
C ILE A 62 -8.52 -0.08 7.86
N LEU A 63 -9.30 -1.07 7.44
CA LEU A 63 -10.56 -1.45 8.10
C LEU A 63 -10.33 -2.01 9.50
N ARG A 64 -9.31 -2.87 9.69
CA ARG A 64 -8.89 -3.39 10.99
C ARG A 64 -8.37 -2.29 11.89
N TYR A 65 -7.53 -1.39 11.37
CA TYR A 65 -7.07 -0.22 12.12
C TYR A 65 -8.25 0.62 12.61
N ASN A 66 -9.16 0.99 11.71
CA ASN A 66 -10.35 1.77 12.06
C ASN A 66 -11.26 1.04 13.06
N THR A 67 -11.38 -0.28 12.94
CA THR A 67 -12.13 -1.12 13.90
C THR A 67 -11.46 -1.12 15.27
N CYS A 68 -10.13 -1.31 15.32
CA CYS A 68 -9.35 -1.22 16.55
C CYS A 68 -9.51 0.14 17.24
N VAL A 69 -9.39 1.23 16.49
CA VAL A 69 -9.58 2.59 17.03
C VAL A 69 -10.97 2.75 17.64
N ARG A 70 -12.02 2.31 16.93
CA ARG A 70 -13.41 2.36 17.46
C ARG A 70 -13.58 1.54 18.73
N ILE A 71 -12.98 0.35 18.79
CA ILE A 71 -13.03 -0.52 19.98
C ILE A 71 -12.31 0.14 21.16
N ILE A 72 -11.11 0.67 20.95
CA ILE A 72 -10.32 1.37 21.97
C ILE A 72 -11.12 2.54 22.53
N GLN A 73 -11.72 3.35 21.66
CA GLN A 73 -12.54 4.50 22.06
C GLN A 73 -13.81 4.06 22.81
N LYS A 74 -14.57 3.10 22.25
CA LYS A 74 -15.82 2.62 22.82
C LYS A 74 -15.65 1.99 24.20
N HIS A 75 -14.56 1.26 24.40
CA HIS A 75 -14.28 0.55 25.65
C HIS A 75 -13.29 1.27 26.56
N THR A 76 -12.84 2.47 26.18
CA THR A 76 -11.83 3.26 26.91
C THR A 76 -10.62 2.39 27.28
N LEU A 77 -10.16 1.57 26.33
CA LEU A 77 -9.04 0.68 26.56
C LEU A 77 -7.79 1.51 26.83
N ARG A 78 -7.06 1.12 27.88
CA ARG A 78 -5.76 1.69 28.22
C ARG A 78 -4.68 0.69 27.89
N GLU A 79 -3.45 1.19 27.74
CA GLU A 79 -2.30 0.32 27.64
C GLU A 79 -2.25 -0.64 28.83
N ARG A 80 -1.99 -1.92 28.55
CA ARG A 80 -1.74 -2.89 29.61
C ARG A 80 -0.43 -2.48 30.28
N GLN A 81 -0.45 -2.30 31.60
CA GLN A 81 0.80 -2.17 32.35
C GLN A 81 1.59 -3.47 32.19
N ARG A 82 2.77 -3.40 31.57
CA ARG A 82 3.68 -4.53 31.51
C ARG A 82 4.21 -4.78 32.91
N GLU A 83 3.58 -5.70 33.61
CA GLU A 83 4.24 -6.34 34.75
C GLU A 83 5.36 -7.21 34.18
N MET A 84 6.61 -6.88 34.49
CA MET A 84 7.72 -7.80 34.30
C MET A 84 7.57 -8.90 35.35
N VAL A 85 6.81 -9.93 35.00
CA VAL A 85 6.72 -11.13 35.81
C VAL A 85 7.99 -11.93 35.55
N GLU A 86 8.89 -12.02 36.52
CA GLU A 86 9.99 -12.97 36.46
C GLU A 86 9.40 -14.39 36.36
N PRO A 87 9.73 -15.17 35.31
CA PRO A 87 9.31 -16.54 35.23
C PRO A 87 9.86 -17.33 36.43
N PRO A 88 9.11 -18.30 36.98
CA PRO A 88 9.66 -19.19 37.99
C PRO A 88 10.89 -19.89 37.42
N LEU A 89 11.98 -19.89 38.17
CA LEU A 89 13.15 -20.70 37.86
C LEU A 89 12.80 -22.15 38.25
N GLU A 90 12.51 -22.98 37.26
CA GLU A 90 12.51 -24.45 37.39
C GLU A 90 13.93 -25.01 37.35
#